data_AF-A0A4S8KC95-F1
#
_entry.id   AF-A0A4S8KC95-F1
#
_cell.length_a   1.000
_cell.length_b   1.000
_cell.length_c   1.000
_cell.angle_alpha   90.00
_cell.angle_beta   90.00
_cell.angle_gamma   90.00
#
_symmetry.space_group_name_H-M   'P 1'
#
loop_
_entity.id
_entity.type
_entity.pdbx_description
1 polymer ?
#
loop_
_entity_poly.entity_id
_entity_poly.type
_entity_poly.pdbx_seq_one_letter_code
_entity_poly.pdbx_strand_id
1 'polypeptide(L)'
;MPITKAAKEMNVGLTVLKKRCRELGIARWPHRKMKSLKSLIRNVQEMGKGTFEEEGVRKELETLEEHRRLMEENPETELTERTKKLRQACFKANYKRRRLLHHPCF
;
A
#
# COMPACT_ATOMS: atom_id res chain seq x y z
N MET A 1 -3.91 -10.36 -0.40
CA MET A 1 -5.15 -11.07 -0.75
C MET A 1 -6.27 -10.75 0.24
N PRO A 2 -7.56 -10.63 -0.15
CA PRO A 2 -8.68 -10.52 0.80
C PRO A 2 -8.78 -11.73 1.73
N ILE A 3 -9.20 -11.53 2.98
CA ILE A 3 -9.33 -12.62 3.98
C ILE A 3 -10.30 -13.73 3.53
N THR A 4 -11.34 -13.37 2.78
CA THR A 4 -12.31 -14.33 2.22
C THR A 4 -11.67 -15.29 1.23
N LYS A 5 -10.70 -14.81 0.43
CA LYS A 5 -9.96 -15.65 -0.50
C LYS A 5 -8.92 -16.50 0.22
N ALA A 6 -8.25 -15.95 1.23
CA ALA A 6 -7.32 -16.72 2.07
C ALA A 6 -8.02 -17.87 2.82
N ALA A 7 -9.23 -17.62 3.36
CA ALA A 7 -10.03 -18.64 4.03
C ALA A 7 -10.42 -19.79 3.09
N LYS A 8 -10.78 -19.48 1.83
CA LYS A 8 -11.07 -20.49 0.81
C LYS A 8 -9.84 -21.32 0.45
N GLU A 9 -8.68 -20.66 0.27
CA GLU A 9 -7.42 -21.33 -0.07
C GLU A 9 -6.98 -22.30 1.03
N MET A 10 -7.16 -21.91 2.29
CA MET A 10 -6.82 -22.71 3.46
C MET A 10 -7.93 -23.69 3.86
N ASN A 11 -9.04 -23.73 3.12
CA ASN A 11 -10.21 -24.56 3.39
C ASN A 11 -10.73 -24.47 4.84
N VAL A 12 -10.70 -23.26 5.41
CA VAL A 12 -11.16 -22.97 6.78
C VAL A 12 -12.30 -21.95 6.78
N GLY A 13 -13.21 -22.09 7.74
CA GLY A 13 -14.25 -21.10 7.97
C GLY A 13 -13.67 -19.72 8.30
N LEU A 14 -14.28 -18.65 7.76
CA LEU A 14 -13.82 -17.27 7.96
C LEU A 14 -13.72 -16.89 9.45
N THR A 15 -14.63 -17.39 10.27
CA THR A 15 -14.65 -17.17 11.73
C THR A 15 -13.47 -17.84 12.42
N VAL A 16 -13.14 -19.07 12.04
CA VAL A 16 -11.98 -19.82 12.56
C VAL A 16 -10.68 -19.13 12.18
N LEU A 17 -10.54 -18.72 10.90
CA LEU A 17 -9.36 -17.99 10.44
C LEU A 17 -9.19 -16.68 11.21
N LYS A 18 -10.27 -15.89 11.38
CA LYS A 18 -10.21 -14.65 12.17
C LYS A 18 -9.82 -14.90 13.62
N LYS A 19 -10.35 -15.97 14.25
CA LYS A 19 -10.02 -16.32 15.63
C LYS A 19 -8.54 -16.66 15.75
N ARG A 20 -8.02 -17.53 14.89
CA ARG A 20 -6.59 -17.88 14.85
C ARG A 20 -5.70 -16.67 14.56
N CYS A 21 -6.08 -15.81 13.62
CA CYS A 21 -5.34 -14.57 13.37
C CYS A 21 -5.25 -13.71 14.64
N ARG A 22 -6.34 -13.54 15.39
CA ARG A 22 -6.32 -12.76 16.64
C ARG A 22 -5.45 -13.38 17.72
N GLU A 23 -5.47 -14.71 17.85
CA GLU A 23 -4.60 -15.46 18.79
C GLU A 23 -3.12 -15.28 18.46
N LEU A 24 -2.79 -15.14 17.17
CA LEU A 24 -1.42 -14.89 16.69
C LEU A 24 -1.05 -13.39 16.67
N GLY A 25 -1.83 -12.53 17.33
CA GLY A 25 -1.56 -11.07 17.38
C GLY A 25 -1.97 -10.30 16.12
N ILE A 26 -2.63 -10.95 15.15
CA ILE A 26 -3.10 -10.33 13.90
C ILE A 26 -4.54 -9.86 14.09
N ALA A 27 -4.73 -8.73 14.78
CA ALA A 27 -6.06 -8.19 15.06
C ALA A 27 -6.84 -7.79 13.79
N ARG A 28 -6.13 -7.30 12.76
CA ARG A 28 -6.72 -6.88 11.48
C ARG A 28 -5.95 -7.48 10.32
N TRP A 29 -6.68 -8.04 9.35
CA TRP A 29 -6.09 -8.61 8.15
C TRP A 29 -5.37 -7.51 7.31
N PRO A 30 -4.05 -7.60 7.09
CA PRO A 30 -3.23 -6.50 6.56
C PRO A 30 -3.46 -6.17 5.07
N HIS A 31 -4.36 -6.90 4.40
CA HIS A 31 -4.59 -6.75 2.96
C HIS A 31 -4.83 -5.32 2.48
N ARG A 32 -5.66 -4.55 3.19
CA ARG A 32 -6.02 -3.19 2.74
C ARG A 32 -4.81 -2.24 2.82
N LYS A 33 -4.03 -2.33 3.90
CA LYS A 33 -2.79 -1.55 4.04
C LYS A 33 -1.78 -1.95 2.95
N MET A 34 -1.59 -3.24 2.73
CA MET A 34 -0.66 -3.77 1.72
C MET A 34 -1.04 -3.36 0.29
N LYS A 35 -2.33 -3.39 -0.04
CA LYS A 35 -2.83 -2.89 -1.34
C LYS A 35 -2.55 -1.40 -1.51
N SER A 36 -2.73 -0.61 -0.46
CA SER A 36 -2.41 0.82 -0.49
C SER A 36 -0.92 1.08 -0.73
N LEU A 37 -0.05 0.31 -0.08
CA LEU A 37 1.41 0.46 -0.23
C LEU A 37 1.87 0.09 -1.64
N LYS A 38 1.37 -1.02 -2.20
CA LYS A 38 1.65 -1.40 -3.60
C LYS A 38 1.19 -0.32 -4.59
N SER A 39 0.04 0.31 -4.35
CA SER A 39 -0.40 1.42 -5.20
C SER A 39 0.49 2.65 -5.05
N LEU A 40 1.03 2.91 -3.86
CA LEU A 40 1.95 4.02 -3.63
C LEU A 40 3.25 3.81 -4.38
N ILE A 41 3.85 2.62 -4.26
CA ILE A 41 5.07 2.22 -4.99
C ILE A 41 4.89 2.44 -6.49
N ARG A 42 3.78 1.93 -7.07
CA ARG A 42 3.49 2.12 -8.50
C ARG A 42 3.37 3.60 -8.89
N ASN A 43 2.68 4.40 -8.08
CA ASN A 43 2.52 5.83 -8.36
C ASN A 43 3.86 6.57 -8.28
N VAL A 44 4.71 6.25 -7.30
CA VAL A 44 6.05 6.84 -7.16
C VAL A 44 6.93 6.46 -8.35
N GLN A 45 6.89 5.19 -8.76
CA GLN A 45 7.59 4.72 -9.95
C GLN A 45 7.11 5.41 -11.23
N GLU A 46 5.80 5.64 -11.37
CA GLU A 46 5.23 6.33 -12.54
C GLU A 46 5.55 7.83 -12.55
N MET A 47 5.59 8.48 -11.38
CA MET A 47 6.02 9.88 -11.26
C MET A 47 7.52 10.05 -11.54
N GLY A 48 8.35 9.04 -11.21
CA GLY A 48 9.79 9.08 -11.48
C GLY A 48 10.16 8.83 -12.94
N LYS A 49 9.31 8.16 -13.71
CA LYS A 49 9.49 7.98 -15.16
C LYS A 49 9.32 9.33 -15.89
N GLY A 50 10.40 10.10 -15.97
CA GLY A 50 10.44 11.39 -16.65
C GLY A 50 11.11 12.53 -15.87
N THR A 51 11.56 12.29 -14.63
CA THR A 51 12.30 13.27 -13.81
C THR A 51 13.79 12.92 -13.76
N PHE A 52 14.67 13.93 -13.77
CA PHE A 52 16.13 13.79 -13.60
C PHE A 52 16.56 13.24 -12.22
N GLU A 53 15.62 13.08 -11.28
CA GLU A 53 15.86 12.63 -9.90
C GLU A 53 15.63 11.11 -9.72
N GLU A 54 16.18 10.27 -10.60
CA GLU A 54 16.04 8.80 -10.50
C GLU A 54 16.57 8.25 -9.16
N GLU A 55 17.66 8.81 -8.64
CA GLU A 55 18.30 8.35 -7.40
C GLU A 55 17.39 8.54 -6.17
N GLY A 56 16.72 9.71 -6.09
CA GLY A 56 15.77 10.02 -5.02
C GLY A 56 14.54 9.13 -5.06
N VAL A 57 14.01 8.89 -6.27
CA VAL A 57 12.88 7.98 -6.49
C VAL A 57 13.26 6.54 -6.12
N ARG A 58 14.47 6.08 -6.50
CA ARG A 58 14.95 4.73 -6.18
C ARG A 58 15.05 4.52 -4.67
N LYS A 59 15.62 5.48 -3.94
CA LYS A 59 15.76 5.42 -2.47
C LYS A 59 14.40 5.41 -1.77
N GLU A 60 13.42 6.17 -2.27
CA GLU A 60 12.07 6.16 -1.71
C GLU A 60 11.35 4.82 -2.00
N LEU A 61 11.56 4.23 -3.19
CA LEU A 61 11.02 2.90 -3.53
C LEU A 61 11.59 1.81 -2.61
N GLU A 62 12.90 1.82 -2.37
CA GLU A 62 13.58 0.90 -1.46
C GLU A 62 13.01 1.00 -0.03
N THR A 63 12.84 2.24 0.47
CA THR A 63 12.24 2.49 1.79
C THR A 63 10.80 1.98 1.89
N LEU A 64 10.02 2.07 0.80
CA LEU A 64 8.64 1.57 0.74
C LEU A 64 8.58 0.05 0.67
N GLU A 65 9.55 -0.60 0.01
CA GLU A 65 9.65 -2.06 -0.04
C GLU A 65 10.12 -2.66 1.28
N GLU A 66 11.05 -2.02 1.96
CA GLU A 66 11.47 -2.43 3.30
C GLU A 66 10.31 -2.35 4.29
N HIS A 67 9.54 -1.26 4.27
CA HIS A 67 8.28 -1.18 5.03
C HIS A 67 7.29 -2.29 4.64
N ARG A 68 7.19 -2.66 3.35
CA ARG A 68 6.33 -3.77 2.92
C ARG A 68 6.75 -5.07 3.59
N ARG A 69 8.05 -5.35 3.61
CA ARG A 69 8.61 -6.54 4.25
C ARG A 69 8.34 -6.56 5.76
N LEU A 70 8.57 -5.44 6.44
CA LEU A 70 8.27 -5.31 7.88
C LEU A 70 6.78 -5.50 8.20
N MET A 71 5.88 -5.12 7.28
CA MET A 71 4.45 -5.36 7.43
C MET A 71 4.02 -6.81 7.13
N GLU A 72 4.80 -7.55 6.34
CA GLU A 72 4.59 -8.98 6.10
C GLU A 72 5.03 -9.80 7.32
N GLU A 73 6.14 -9.42 7.96
CA GLU A 73 6.64 -10.04 9.19
C GLU A 73 5.79 -9.65 10.41
N ASN A 74 5.38 -8.38 10.50
CA ASN A 74 4.59 -7.86 11.62
C ASN A 74 3.36 -7.07 11.12
N PRO A 75 2.16 -7.67 11.12
CA PRO A 75 0.95 -7.02 10.61
C PRO A 75 0.42 -5.87 11.49
N GLU A 76 0.92 -5.73 12.72
CA GLU A 76 0.66 -4.57 13.58
C GLU A 76 1.50 -3.35 13.21
N THR A 77 2.63 -3.52 12.51
CA THR A 77 3.52 -2.41 12.15
C THR A 77 2.74 -1.29 11.46
N GLU A 78 2.80 -0.10 12.05
CA GLU A 78 2.19 1.08 11.47
C GLU A 78 3.05 1.68 10.36
N LEU A 79 2.39 2.32 9.39
CA LEU A 79 3.10 3.13 8.42
C LEU A 79 3.70 4.34 9.15
N THR A 80 4.98 4.60 8.90
CA THR A 80 5.65 5.83 9.35
C THR A 80 4.91 7.08 8.85
N GLU A 81 4.94 8.14 9.66
CA GLU A 81 4.29 9.43 9.32
C GLU A 81 4.79 10.01 8.00
N ARG A 82 6.09 9.82 7.69
CA ARG A 82 6.68 10.17 6.39
C ARG A 82 5.93 9.48 5.24
N THR A 83 5.73 8.17 5.34
CA THR A 83 5.03 7.37 4.32
C THR A 83 3.57 7.77 4.19
N LYS A 84 2.90 8.12 5.29
CA LYS A 84 1.52 8.64 5.29
C LYS A 84 1.44 9.98 4.54
N LYS A 85 2.36 10.91 4.80
CA LYS A 85 2.45 12.20 4.09
C LYS A 85 2.70 12.01 2.60
N LEU A 86 3.66 11.15 2.23
CA LEU A 86 3.96 10.83 0.83
C LEU A 86 2.74 10.26 0.10
N ARG A 87 2.01 9.34 0.74
CA ARG A 87 0.77 8.78 0.21
C ARG A 87 -0.26 9.87 -0.09
N GLN A 88 -0.43 10.82 0.83
CA GLN A 88 -1.38 11.91 0.66
C GLN A 88 -0.96 12.85 -0.48
N ALA A 89 0.33 13.17 -0.60
CA ALA A 89 0.88 13.96 -1.69
C ALA A 89 0.65 13.28 -3.05
N CYS A 90 0.98 11.98 -3.17
CA CYS A 90 0.77 11.19 -4.39
C CYS A 90 -0.71 11.13 -4.77
N PHE A 91 -1.62 11.00 -3.79
CA PHE A 91 -3.05 10.98 -4.03
C PHE A 91 -3.55 12.33 -4.55
N LYS A 92 -3.13 13.44 -3.94
CA LYS A 92 -3.47 14.81 -4.39
C LYS A 92 -2.96 15.08 -5.80
N ALA A 93 -1.71 14.69 -6.10
CA ALA A 93 -1.12 14.83 -7.43
C ALA A 93 -1.92 14.05 -8.50
N ASN A 94 -2.22 12.77 -8.23
CA ASN A 94 -3.01 11.94 -9.14
C ASN A 94 -4.46 12.40 -9.30
N TYR A 95 -5.07 12.94 -8.24
CA TYR A 95 -6.41 13.53 -8.32
C TYR A 95 -6.41 14.78 -9.22
N LYS A 96 -5.44 15.69 -9.03
CA LYS A 96 -5.28 16.87 -9.89
C LYS A 96 -5.06 16.48 -11.36
N ARG A 97 -4.18 15.51 -11.63
CA ARG A 97 -3.92 15.02 -12.99
C ARG A 97 -5.19 14.46 -13.66
N ARG A 98 -5.97 13.64 -12.96
CA ARG A 98 -7.24 13.11 -13.48
C ARG A 98 -8.27 14.20 -13.74
N ARG A 99 -8.35 15.20 -12.87
CA ARG A 99 -9.30 16.32 -13.04
C ARG A 99 -8.96 17.18 -14.26
N LEU A 100 -7.67 17.43 -14.50
CA LEU A 100 -7.20 18.15 -15.70
C LEU A 100 -7.50 17.38 -17.00
N LEU A 101 -7.44 16.05 -16.97
CA LEU A 101 -7.77 15.20 -18.13
C LEU A 101 -9.28 15.13 -18.43
N HIS A 102 -10.14 15.25 -17.40
CA HIS A 102 -11.61 15.15 -17.54
C HIS A 102 -12.34 16.50 -17.67
N HIS A 103 -11.64 17.62 -17.48
CA HIS A 103 -12.09 18.95 -17.86
C HIS A 103 -11.00 19.58 -18.73
N PRO A 104 -10.92 19.23 -20.03
CA PRO A 104 -10.27 20.13 -20.97
C PRO A 104 -11.09 21.43 -20.93
N CYS A 105 -10.52 22.49 -20.38
CA CYS A 105 -11.08 23.82 -20.54
C CYS A 105 -11.23 24.07 -22.06
N PHE A 106 -12.47 24.13 -22.53
CA PHE A 106 -12.85 24.75 -23.79
C PHE A 106 -13.50 26.09 -23.46
#